data_AF-A0A0F0F7A6-F1
#
_entry.id   AF-A0A0F0F7A6-F1
#
_cell.length_a   1.000
_cell.length_b   1.000
_cell.length_c   1.000
_cell.angle_alpha   90.00
_cell.angle_beta   90.00
_cell.angle_gamma   90.00
#
_symmetry.space_group_name_H-M   'P 1'
#
loop_
_entity.id
_entity.type
_entity.pdbx_description
1 polymer ?
#
loop_
_entity_poly.entity_id
_entity_poly.type
_entity_poly.pdbx_seq_one_letter_code
_entity_poly.pdbx_strand_id
1 'polypeptide(L)'
;MSRKSITALPNGHYWATPHAPFALDGPNGHEEVFPGAQCLSDGKWVTFYKDGEEVWACNAVYAAAHFDFAPVPINRSPTDN
;
A
#
# COMPACT_ATOMS: atom_id res chain seq x y z
N MET A 1 12.29 -21.83 -14.49
CA MET A 1 12.10 -20.57 -13.74
C MET A 1 10.61 -20.39 -13.52
N SER A 2 10.08 -20.73 -12.35
CA SER A 2 8.65 -20.55 -12.06
C SER A 2 8.40 -19.04 -11.92
N ARG A 3 7.60 -18.46 -12.82
CA ARG A 3 7.09 -17.09 -12.65
C ARG A 3 6.15 -17.16 -11.45
N LYS A 4 6.59 -16.62 -10.29
CA LYS A 4 5.66 -16.35 -9.19
C LYS A 4 4.60 -15.41 -9.74
N SER A 5 3.40 -15.91 -9.97
CA SER A 5 2.26 -15.08 -10.36
C SER A 5 1.96 -14.15 -9.19
N ILE A 6 2.21 -12.87 -9.36
CA ILE A 6 1.82 -11.85 -8.38
C ILE A 6 0.31 -11.66 -8.54
N THR A 7 -0.43 -12.06 -7.51
CA THR A 7 -1.88 -11.82 -7.44
C THR A 7 -2.11 -10.40 -6.96
N ALA A 8 -3.11 -9.73 -7.52
CA ALA A 8 -3.52 -8.40 -7.05
C ALA A 8 -3.86 -8.44 -5.55
N LEU A 9 -3.49 -7.38 -4.83
CA LEU A 9 -3.89 -7.19 -3.44
C LEU A 9 -5.44 -7.20 -3.36
N PRO A 10 -6.06 -8.04 -2.49
CA PRO A 10 -7.50 -8.05 -2.32
C PRO A 10 -8.03 -6.73 -1.78
N ASN A 11 -9.34 -6.51 -1.90
CA ASN A 11 -9.98 -5.35 -1.31
C ASN A 11 -9.79 -5.33 0.22
N GLY A 12 -9.36 -4.19 0.76
CA GLY A 12 -9.15 -4.02 2.20
C GLY A 12 -8.30 -2.81 2.57
N HIS A 13 -8.16 -2.61 3.89
CA HIS A 13 -7.26 -1.61 4.46
C HIS A 13 -6.01 -2.31 4.98
N TYR A 14 -4.85 -1.79 4.58
CA TYR A 14 -3.56 -2.37 4.90
C TYR A 14 -2.57 -1.30 5.33
N TRP A 15 -1.54 -1.73 6.03
CA TRP A 15 -0.31 -0.99 6.22
C TRP A 15 0.68 -1.54 5.23
N ALA A 16 1.11 -0.70 4.29
CA ALA A 16 2.08 -1.07 3.27
C ALA A 16 3.49 -0.70 3.71
N THR A 17 4.44 -1.63 3.58
CA THR A 17 5.86 -1.41 3.84
C THR A 17 6.65 -1.74 2.58
N PRO A 18 7.41 -0.78 2.00
CA PRO A 18 8.19 -1.01 0.80
C PRO A 18 9.34 -2.02 1.00
N HIS A 19 9.60 -2.88 0.00
CA HIS A 19 10.75 -3.78 0.01
C HIS A 19 12.09 -3.03 -0.13
N ALA A 20 13.13 -3.44 0.61
CA ALA A 20 14.47 -2.90 0.45
C ALA A 20 15.31 -3.70 -0.60
N PRO A 21 16.20 -3.06 -1.38
CA PRO A 21 16.47 -1.62 -1.42
C PRO A 21 15.39 -0.86 -2.22
N PHE A 22 14.75 0.10 -1.57
CA PHE A 22 13.78 0.97 -2.19
C PHE A 22 14.53 2.18 -2.73
N ALA A 23 14.58 2.36 -4.05
CA ALA A 23 15.18 3.55 -4.63
C ALA A 23 14.28 4.75 -4.31
N LEU A 24 14.66 5.51 -3.29
CA LEU A 24 13.91 6.69 -2.83
C LEU A 24 13.90 7.81 -3.88
N ASP A 25 14.85 7.84 -4.82
CA ASP A 25 14.99 8.89 -5.84
C ASP A 25 14.37 8.53 -7.22
N GLY A 26 13.30 7.74 -7.23
CA GLY A 26 12.60 7.36 -8.47
C GLY A 26 11.54 8.39 -8.90
N PRO A 27 11.40 8.74 -10.19
CA PRO A 27 10.42 9.73 -10.68
C PRO A 27 8.94 9.33 -10.52
N ASN A 28 8.64 8.23 -9.82
CA ASN A 28 7.29 7.67 -9.70
C ASN A 28 6.55 8.07 -8.41
N GLY A 29 7.12 8.92 -7.53
CA GLY A 29 6.44 9.50 -6.34
C GLY A 29 6.23 8.54 -5.14
N HIS A 30 6.61 7.28 -5.29
CA HIS A 30 6.55 6.23 -4.27
C HIS A 30 7.42 6.46 -3.01
N GLU A 31 8.29 7.47 -2.98
CA GLU A 31 9.09 7.85 -1.81
C GLU A 31 8.23 8.23 -0.60
N GLU A 32 7.04 8.78 -0.84
CA GLU A 32 6.13 9.25 0.22
C GLU A 32 5.59 8.11 1.09
N VAL A 33 5.57 6.89 0.53
CA VAL A 33 5.16 5.65 1.22
C VAL A 33 6.22 5.14 2.19
N PHE A 34 7.48 5.57 2.08
CA PHE A 34 8.52 5.16 3.01
C PHE A 34 8.39 5.86 4.38
N PRO A 35 8.67 5.17 5.51
CA PRO A 35 9.02 3.74 5.67
C PRO A 35 7.80 2.81 5.72
N GLY A 36 6.59 3.37 5.70
CA GLY A 36 5.33 2.67 5.54
C GLY A 36 4.19 3.68 5.51
N ALA A 37 3.06 3.29 4.91
CA ALA A 37 1.86 4.12 4.83
C ALA A 37 0.60 3.27 4.94
N GLN A 38 -0.50 3.90 5.35
CA GLN A 38 -1.81 3.26 5.24
C GLN A 38 -2.19 3.19 3.77
N CYS A 39 -2.87 2.12 3.35
CA CYS A 39 -3.40 2.05 2.01
C CYS A 39 -4.74 1.32 1.96
N LEU A 40 -5.56 1.74 1.00
CA LEU A 40 -6.81 1.10 0.65
C LEU A 40 -6.62 0.38 -0.69
N SER A 41 -6.99 -0.89 -0.76
CA SER A 41 -7.12 -1.59 -2.04
C SER A 41 -8.59 -1.82 -2.38
N ASP A 42 -8.94 -1.68 -3.65
CA ASP A 42 -10.23 -2.10 -4.21
C ASP A 42 -10.15 -3.43 -4.98
N GLY A 43 -8.98 -4.08 -5.02
CA GLY A 43 -8.71 -5.27 -5.83
C GLY A 43 -8.13 -4.98 -7.23
N LYS A 44 -8.08 -3.72 -7.65
CA LYS A 44 -7.54 -3.25 -8.95
C LYS A 44 -6.53 -2.13 -8.77
N TRP A 45 -6.81 -1.22 -7.85
CA TRP A 45 -6.01 -0.06 -7.46
C TRP A 45 -5.72 -0.11 -5.97
N VAL A 46 -4.64 0.55 -5.59
CA VAL A 46 -4.21 0.78 -4.21
C VAL A 46 -3.88 2.25 -4.06
N THR A 47 -4.57 2.89 -3.13
CA THR A 47 -4.35 4.29 -2.77
C THR A 47 -3.68 4.34 -1.41
N PHE A 48 -2.57 5.06 -1.33
CA PHE A 48 -1.74 5.22 -0.14
C PHE A 48 -2.06 6.57 0.51
N TYR A 49 -2.14 6.54 1.82
CA TYR A 49 -2.47 7.67 2.67
C TYR A 49 -1.40 7.87 3.73
N LYS A 50 -1.01 9.13 3.92
CA LYS A 50 -0.11 9.56 4.99
C LYS A 50 -0.78 10.71 5.72
N ASP A 51 -0.90 10.59 7.04
CA ASP A 51 -1.57 11.57 7.89
C ASP A 51 -3.01 11.94 7.43
N GLY A 52 -3.68 11.03 6.73
CA GLY A 52 -5.04 11.20 6.20
C GLY A 52 -5.13 11.83 4.81
N GLU A 53 -4.00 12.20 4.18
CA GLU A 53 -3.94 12.72 2.82
C GLU A 53 -3.53 11.62 1.84
N GLU A 54 -4.16 11.60 0.66
CA GLU A 54 -3.74 10.72 -0.44
C GLU A 54 -2.40 11.21 -0.98
N VAL A 55 -1.37 10.39 -0.80
CA VAL A 55 -0.01 10.71 -1.25
C VAL A 55 0.32 10.05 -2.59
N TRP A 56 -0.26 8.88 -2.85
CA TRP A 56 0.08 8.11 -4.04
C TRP A 56 -0.96 7.04 -4.36
N ALA A 57 -1.08 6.67 -5.63
CA ALA A 57 -1.92 5.56 -6.05
C ALA A 57 -1.23 4.74 -7.16
N CYS A 58 -1.39 3.41 -7.11
CA CYS A 58 -0.90 2.51 -8.14
C CYS A 58 -1.84 1.32 -8.32
N ASN A 59 -1.59 0.48 -9.33
CA ASN A 59 -2.40 -0.72 -9.50
C ASN A 59 -2.06 -1.78 -8.44
N ALA A 60 -3.05 -2.60 -8.07
CA ALA A 60 -2.95 -3.57 -6.99
C ALA A 60 -1.94 -4.69 -7.24
N VAL A 61 -1.61 -4.97 -8.51
CA VAL A 61 -0.57 -5.96 -8.86
C VAL A 61 0.83 -5.38 -8.61
N TYR A 62 1.05 -4.12 -8.96
CA TYR A 62 2.29 -3.40 -8.68
C TYR A 62 2.51 -3.30 -7.18
N ALA A 63 1.47 -2.89 -6.45
CA ALA A 63 1.50 -2.81 -4.99
C ALA A 63 1.90 -4.17 -4.38
N ALA A 64 1.23 -5.25 -4.76
CA ALA A 64 1.54 -6.61 -4.30
C ALA A 64 2.95 -7.11 -4.69
N ALA A 65 3.57 -6.54 -5.72
CA ALA A 65 4.91 -6.91 -6.17
C ALA A 65 6.02 -6.24 -5.36
N HIS A 66 5.76 -5.05 -4.81
CA HIS A 66 6.78 -4.14 -4.28
C HIS A 66 6.64 -3.79 -2.80
N PHE A 67 5.51 -4.16 -2.18
CA PHE A 67 5.21 -3.86 -0.79
C PHE A 67 4.75 -5.10 -0.04
N ASP A 68 5.09 -5.15 1.25
CA ASP A 68 4.49 -6.06 2.22
C ASP A 68 3.26 -5.39 2.84
N PHE A 69 2.17 -6.15 2.97
CA PHE A 69 0.90 -5.65 3.51
C PHE A 69 0.55 -6.35 4.81
N ALA A 70 0.38 -5.57 5.88
CA ALA A 70 -0.24 -6.03 7.11
C ALA A 70 -1.70 -5.54 7.13
N PRO A 71 -2.71 -6.43 7.35
CA PRO A 71 -4.08 -5.99 7.49
C PRO A 71 -4.19 -5.06 8.70
N VAL A 72 -4.72 -3.86 8.49
CA VAL A 72 -4.97 -2.93 9.59
C VAL A 72 -6.40 -3.18 10.04
N PRO A 73 -6.64 -3.56 11.31
CA PRO A 73 -7.99 -3.62 11.82
C PRO A 73 -8.61 -2.24 11.60
N ILE A 74 -9.81 -2.21 11.03
CA ILE A 74 -10.61 -0.99 10.95
C ILE A 74 -11.04 -0.71 12.39
N ASN A 75 -10.10 -0.24 13.22
CA ASN A 75 -10.44 0.30 14.53
C ASN A 75 -11.27 1.52 14.19
N ARG A 76 -12.59 1.35 14.30
CA ARG A 76 -13.58 2.43 14.32
C ARG A 76 -12.93 3.63 14.98
N SER A 77 -13.01 4.77 14.32
CA SER A 77 -12.90 6.07 14.96
C SER A 77 -13.59 6.00 16.32
N PRO A 78 -13.00 6.54 17.40
CA PRO A 78 -13.67 6.66 18.68
C PRO A 78 -14.75 7.74 18.55
N THR A 79 -15.86 7.39 17.91
CA THR A 79 -17.14 8.08 17.98
C THR A 79 -18.13 7.08 18.55
N ASP A 80 -17.88 6.69 19.80
CA ASP A 80 -18.94 6.20 20.69
C ASP A 80 -18.84 7.01 21.99
N ASN A 81 -19.86 7.86 22.16
CA ASN A 81 -20.18 8.79 23.25
C ASN A 81 -19.53 10.18 23.26
#